data_AF-A0A3B7Q087-F1
#
_entry.id   AF-A0A3B7Q087-F1
#
_cell.length_a   1.000
_cell.length_b   1.000
_cell.length_c   1.000
_cell.angle_alpha   90.00
_cell.angle_beta   90.00
_cell.angle_gamma   90.00
#
_symmetry.space_group_name_H-M   'P 1'
#
loop_
_entity.id
_entity.type
_entity.pdbx_description
1 polymer ?
#
loop_
_entity_poly.entity_id
_entity_poly.type
_entity_poly.pdbx_seq_one_letter_code
_entity_poly.pdbx_strand_id
1 'polypeptide(L)'
;MKIQAFGLATILGLGFSGCASMSSTIDGKTHVFSGQQSCPALLEMERGQTLQLMLDENPSTGYAWSLAENPQLFKVEETYQPDRQPSDAPIVGAGGKKTYHFTALQAGEGVLHLKHARAWEKQPVDEWVCRVRIS
;
A
#
# COMPACT_ATOMS: atom_id res chain seq x y z
N MET A 1 -55.64 -0.19 40.85
CA MET A 1 -54.77 0.99 40.67
C MET A 1 -53.32 0.52 40.72
N LYS A 2 -52.62 0.61 39.59
CA LYS A 2 -51.21 0.23 39.42
C LYS A 2 -50.34 1.46 39.68
N ILE A 3 -49.27 1.34 40.46
CA ILE A 3 -48.17 2.32 40.45
C ILE A 3 -46.88 1.53 40.35
N GLN A 4 -46.21 1.69 39.21
CA GLN A 4 -44.91 1.12 38.87
C GLN A 4 -43.83 2.12 39.33
N ALA A 5 -42.82 1.64 40.06
CA ALA A 5 -41.64 2.44 40.39
C ALA A 5 -40.51 2.08 39.44
N PHE A 6 -40.05 3.09 38.70
CA PHE A 6 -38.87 3.09 37.84
C PHE A 6 -37.61 2.95 38.70
N GLY A 7 -36.72 2.02 38.34
CA GLY A 7 -35.37 1.90 38.88
C GLY A 7 -34.40 1.59 37.76
N LEU A 8 -33.82 2.64 37.19
CA LEU A 8 -32.84 2.65 36.10
C LEU A 8 -31.44 2.34 36.67
N ALA A 9 -30.77 1.30 36.17
CA ALA A 9 -29.31 1.17 36.27
C ALA A 9 -28.79 0.19 35.21
N THR A 10 -28.77 0.65 33.96
CA THR A 10 -28.03 0.02 32.85
C THR A 10 -26.55 0.29 33.02
N ILE A 11 -25.78 -0.71 33.47
CA ILE A 11 -24.31 -0.70 33.32
C ILE A 11 -24.02 -1.20 31.91
N LEU A 12 -23.87 -0.24 30.99
CA LEU A 12 -23.42 -0.46 29.62
C LEU A 12 -21.92 -0.80 29.67
N GLY A 13 -21.59 -2.09 29.59
CA GLY A 13 -20.22 -2.53 29.35
C GLY A 13 -19.81 -2.18 27.93
N LEU A 14 -19.12 -1.05 27.75
CA LEU A 14 -18.43 -0.69 26.51
C LEU A 14 -17.19 -1.59 26.37
N GLY A 15 -17.39 -2.78 25.82
CA GLY A 15 -16.30 -3.56 25.25
C GLY A 15 -15.77 -2.84 24.02
N PHE A 16 -14.60 -2.22 24.12
CA PHE A 16 -13.82 -1.81 22.97
C PHE A 16 -13.37 -3.10 22.25
N SER A 17 -14.20 -3.60 21.34
CA SER A 17 -13.74 -4.55 20.32
C SER A 17 -12.78 -3.78 19.42
N GLY A 18 -11.49 -3.85 19.74
CA GLY A 18 -10.44 -3.42 18.84
C GLY A 18 -10.57 -4.25 17.56
N CYS A 19 -11.02 -3.64 16.47
CA CYS A 19 -10.89 -4.24 15.16
C CYS A 19 -9.40 -4.27 14.82
N ALA A 20 -8.73 -5.37 15.14
CA ALA A 20 -7.46 -5.69 14.51
C ALA A 20 -7.76 -5.94 13.02
N SER A 21 -7.56 -4.92 12.18
CA SER A 21 -7.50 -5.10 10.74
C SER A 21 -6.25 -5.92 10.44
N MET A 22 -6.41 -7.25 10.43
CA MET A 22 -5.38 -8.15 9.93
C MET A 22 -5.18 -7.84 8.45
N SER A 23 -4.07 -7.17 8.11
CA SER A 23 -3.66 -7.01 6.73
C SER A 23 -3.40 -8.41 6.17
N SER A 24 -4.21 -8.82 5.20
CA SER A 24 -4.12 -10.16 4.61
C SER A 24 -2.84 -10.27 3.78
N THR A 25 -1.79 -10.81 4.37
CA THR A 25 -0.59 -11.24 3.65
C THR A 25 -0.90 -12.55 2.91
N ILE A 26 -0.35 -12.73 1.70
CA ILE A 26 -0.57 -13.95 0.91
C ILE A 26 0.04 -15.19 1.61
N ASP A 27 1.25 -15.04 2.15
CA ASP A 27 2.01 -16.15 2.78
C ASP A 27 2.41 -15.85 4.24
N GLY A 28 1.75 -14.92 4.93
CA GLY A 28 2.21 -14.42 6.24
C GLY A 28 3.35 -13.40 6.16
N LYS A 29 3.92 -13.18 4.97
CA LYS A 29 5.14 -12.38 4.76
C LYS A 29 5.02 -11.22 3.79
N THR A 30 4.11 -11.33 2.82
CA THR A 30 4.02 -10.35 1.73
C THR A 30 2.65 -9.68 1.72
N HIS A 31 2.63 -8.37 1.87
CA HIS A 31 1.46 -7.52 1.65
C HIS A 31 1.45 -7.10 0.20
N VAL A 32 0.37 -7.38 -0.53
CA VAL A 32 0.26 -7.06 -1.96
C VAL A 32 -0.75 -5.95 -2.17
N PHE A 33 -0.34 -4.92 -2.89
CA PHE A 33 -1.16 -3.79 -3.29
C PHE A 33 -1.08 -3.58 -4.80
N SER A 34 -2.19 -3.18 -5.41
CA SER A 34 -2.23 -2.57 -6.74
C SER A 34 -2.44 -1.06 -6.64
N GLY A 35 -2.12 -0.31 -7.69
CA GLY A 35 -2.31 1.15 -7.72
C GLY A 35 -3.75 1.61 -7.46
N GLN A 36 -4.74 0.76 -7.72
CA GLN A 36 -6.15 1.05 -7.47
C GLN A 36 -6.57 0.82 -6.00
N GLN A 37 -5.72 0.19 -5.19
CA GLN A 37 -5.99 -0.11 -3.80
C GLN A 37 -5.38 0.94 -2.87
N SER A 38 -6.21 1.49 -1.99
CA SER A 38 -5.73 2.36 -0.91
C SER A 38 -5.00 1.55 0.15
N CYS A 39 -3.84 2.05 0.59
CA CYS A 39 -3.21 1.54 1.81
C CYS A 39 -4.10 1.86 3.03
N PRO A 40 -4.13 1.00 4.06
CA PRO A 40 -4.78 1.32 5.34
C PRO A 40 -4.19 2.59 5.97
N ALA A 41 -4.90 3.16 6.94
CA ALA A 41 -4.45 4.36 7.65
C ALA A 41 -3.06 4.18 8.31
N LEU A 42 -2.77 2.97 8.78
CA LEU A 42 -1.46 2.52 9.21
C LEU A 42 -1.33 1.03 8.86
N LEU A 43 -0.30 0.69 8.10
CA LEU A 43 0.05 -0.69 7.82
C LEU A 43 1.07 -1.18 8.86
N GLU A 44 0.71 -2.19 9.62
CA GLU A 44 1.61 -2.86 10.54
C GLU A 44 2.39 -3.95 9.80
N MET A 45 3.71 -3.95 9.95
CA MET A 45 4.63 -4.93 9.38
C MET A 45 5.65 -5.40 10.43
N GLU A 46 6.24 -6.56 10.20
CA GLU A 46 7.40 -7.08 10.94
C GLU A 46 8.66 -6.99 10.08
N ARG A 47 9.82 -6.93 10.73
CA ARG A 47 11.10 -7.06 10.01
C ARG A 47 11.15 -8.35 9.16
N GLY A 48 11.63 -8.22 7.93
CA GLY A 48 11.69 -9.29 6.94
C GLY A 48 10.41 -9.47 6.12
N GLN A 49 9.28 -8.86 6.52
CA GLN A 49 8.10 -8.80 5.66
C GLN A 49 8.34 -7.87 4.47
N THR A 50 7.60 -8.11 3.39
CA THR A 50 7.70 -7.35 2.15
C THR A 50 6.36 -6.74 1.78
N LEU A 51 6.37 -5.48 1.36
CA LEU A 51 5.26 -4.85 0.67
C LEU A 51 5.54 -4.89 -0.83
N GLN A 52 4.70 -5.58 -1.59
CA GLN A 52 4.73 -5.59 -3.05
C GLN A 52 3.67 -4.65 -3.58
N LEU A 53 4.07 -3.65 -4.35
CA LEU A 53 3.19 -2.67 -4.97
C LEU A 53 3.28 -2.78 -6.50
N MET A 54 2.15 -3.05 -7.15
CA MET A 54 2.04 -3.18 -8.60
C MET A 54 1.31 -1.98 -9.19
N LEU A 55 2.00 -1.24 -10.04
CA LEU A 55 1.51 0.00 -10.65
C LEU A 55 1.50 -0.14 -12.16
N ASP A 56 0.41 0.26 -12.80
CA ASP A 56 0.36 0.34 -14.25
C ASP A 56 1.23 1.52 -14.70
N GLU A 57 2.08 1.29 -15.69
CA GLU A 57 3.03 2.28 -16.19
C GLU A 57 3.19 2.13 -17.71
N ASN A 58 3.23 3.24 -18.43
CA ASN A 58 3.59 3.25 -19.85
C ASN A 58 4.77 4.20 -20.10
N PRO A 59 6.02 3.68 -20.07
CA PRO A 59 7.22 4.50 -20.25
C PRO A 59 7.26 5.27 -21.58
N SER A 60 6.57 4.80 -22.63
CA SER A 60 6.53 5.48 -23.93
C SER A 60 5.83 6.85 -23.88
N THR A 61 5.02 7.09 -22.85
CA THR A 61 4.34 8.37 -22.62
C THR A 61 5.20 9.39 -21.86
N GLY A 62 6.37 8.96 -21.36
CA GLY A 62 7.28 9.73 -20.51
C GLY A 62 6.86 9.78 -19.03
N TYR A 63 5.69 9.26 -18.67
CA TYR A 63 5.30 9.12 -17.26
C TYR A 63 5.95 7.90 -16.63
N ALA A 64 6.47 8.08 -15.42
CA ALA A 64 7.05 7.01 -14.63
C ALA A 64 6.68 7.18 -13.15
N TRP A 65 6.51 6.06 -12.46
CA TRP A 65 6.43 6.03 -11.02
C TRP A 65 7.85 6.12 -10.43
N SER A 66 8.00 6.94 -9.40
CA SER A 66 9.25 7.12 -8.68
C SER A 66 9.00 7.36 -7.19
N LEU A 67 9.99 7.03 -6.36
CA LEU A 67 9.93 7.34 -4.93
C LEU A 67 10.10 8.85 -4.72
N ALA A 68 9.21 9.43 -3.92
CA ALA A 68 9.33 10.83 -3.52
C ALA A 68 10.56 11.06 -2.63
N GLU A 69 10.85 10.09 -1.75
CA GLU A 69 11.96 10.09 -0.81
C GLU A 69 12.49 8.67 -0.61
N ASN A 70 13.75 8.53 -0.19
CA ASN A 70 14.33 7.21 0.09
C ASN A 70 13.79 6.63 1.41
N PRO A 71 13.09 5.48 1.39
CA PRO A 71 12.50 4.90 2.60
C PRO A 71 13.56 4.12 3.40
N GLN A 72 14.26 4.80 4.31
CA GLN A 72 15.44 4.29 5.03
C GLN A 72 15.23 2.98 5.81
N LEU A 73 13.99 2.66 6.18
CA LEU A 73 13.66 1.43 6.91
C LEU A 73 13.55 0.18 6.02
N PHE A 74 13.62 0.35 4.70
CA PHE A 74 13.36 -0.69 3.72
C PHE A 74 14.53 -0.90 2.75
N LYS A 75 14.71 -2.15 2.31
CA LYS A 75 15.35 -2.44 1.03
C LYS A 75 14.29 -2.27 -0.06
N VAL A 76 14.63 -1.54 -1.12
CA VAL A 76 13.75 -1.32 -2.27
C VAL A 76 14.30 -2.03 -3.50
N GLU A 77 13.48 -2.84 -4.15
CA GLU A 77 13.74 -3.44 -5.45
C GLU A 77 12.59 -3.12 -6.40
N GLU A 78 12.89 -2.72 -7.64
CA GLU A 78 11.88 -2.43 -8.64
C GLU A 78 12.10 -3.21 -9.93
N THR A 79 11.01 -3.56 -10.60
CA THR A 79 11.03 -4.25 -11.89
C THR A 79 9.95 -3.68 -12.79
N TYR A 80 10.20 -3.59 -14.09
CA TYR A 80 9.19 -3.25 -15.09
C TYR A 80 8.95 -4.45 -16.00
N GLN A 81 7.68 -4.80 -16.20
CA GLN A 81 7.24 -5.88 -17.08
C GLN A 81 6.28 -5.31 -18.12
N PRO A 82 6.65 -5.28 -19.42
CA PRO A 82 5.74 -4.83 -20.47
C PRO A 82 4.58 -5.81 -20.62
N ASP A 83 3.40 -5.28 -20.95
CA ASP A 83 2.24 -6.12 -21.27
C ASP A 83 2.53 -6.95 -22.53
N ARG A 84 2.30 -8.26 -22.44
CA ARG A 84 2.47 -9.20 -23.55
C ARG A 84 1.12 -9.61 -24.11
N GLN A 85 1.04 -9.74 -25.43
CA GLN A 85 -0.09 -10.40 -26.09
C GLN A 85 0.21 -11.88 -26.35
N PRO A 86 -0.82 -12.71 -26.64
CA PRO A 86 -0.67 -14.14 -26.89
C PRO A 86 0.29 -14.53 -28.02
N SER A 87 0.68 -13.59 -28.88
CA SER A 87 1.61 -13.80 -29.99
C SER A 87 3.09 -13.67 -29.61
N ASP A 88 3.43 -13.47 -28.33
CA ASP A 88 4.78 -13.30 -27.77
C ASP A 88 5.63 -12.16 -28.39
N ALA A 89 5.09 -11.40 -29.34
CA ALA A 89 5.76 -10.27 -29.95
C ALA A 89 5.64 -9.01 -29.07
N PRO A 90 6.75 -8.33 -28.72
CA PRO A 90 6.69 -7.06 -28.01
C PRO A 90 6.04 -5.98 -28.90
N ILE A 91 5.07 -5.25 -28.33
CA ILE A 91 4.38 -4.15 -29.02
C ILE A 91 5.07 -2.84 -28.66
N VAL A 92 5.51 -2.10 -29.67
CA VAL A 92 6.09 -0.76 -29.48
C VAL A 92 5.00 0.17 -28.90
N GLY A 93 5.32 0.82 -27.78
CA GLY A 93 4.42 1.78 -27.12
C GLY A 93 3.38 1.15 -26.18
N ALA A 94 3.34 -0.18 -26.06
CA ALA A 94 2.53 -0.82 -25.04
C ALA A 94 3.03 -0.45 -23.63
N GLY A 95 2.07 -0.28 -22.72
CA GLY A 95 2.36 -0.14 -21.30
C GLY A 95 2.80 -1.45 -20.68
N GLY A 96 2.76 -1.47 -19.36
CA GLY A 96 3.10 -2.62 -18.56
C GLY A 96 2.88 -2.34 -17.09
N LYS A 97 3.53 -3.17 -16.26
CA LYS A 97 3.48 -3.06 -14.81
C LYS A 97 4.85 -2.77 -14.25
N LYS A 98 4.96 -1.69 -13.48
CA LYS A 98 6.07 -1.44 -12.58
C LYS A 98 5.75 -2.02 -11.21
N THR A 99 6.59 -2.92 -10.73
CA THR A 99 6.43 -3.58 -9.43
C THR A 99 7.57 -3.17 -8.50
N TYR A 100 7.20 -2.65 -7.33
CA TYR A 100 8.10 -2.36 -6.23
C TYR A 100 8.00 -3.43 -5.15
N HIS A 101 9.13 -3.84 -4.60
CA HIS A 101 9.24 -4.70 -3.43
C HIS A 101 9.97 -3.93 -2.33
N PHE A 102 9.27 -3.65 -1.24
CA PHE A 102 9.79 -2.98 -0.05
C PHE A 102 9.97 -4.00 1.07
N THR A 103 11.19 -4.49 1.28
CA THR A 103 11.48 -5.43 2.36
C THR A 103 11.87 -4.66 3.62
N ALA A 104 11.11 -4.84 4.70
CA ALA A 104 11.33 -4.18 5.98
C ALA A 104 12.64 -4.67 6.63
N LEU A 105 13.60 -3.78 6.85
CA LEU A 105 14.90 -4.11 7.43
C LEU A 105 15.00 -3.72 8.91
N GLN A 106 14.42 -2.58 9.27
CA GLN A 106 14.57 -1.98 10.59
C GLN A 106 13.22 -1.56 11.17
N ALA A 107 13.05 -1.77 12.48
CA ALA A 107 11.88 -1.31 13.21
C ALA A 107 11.80 0.23 13.24
N GLY A 108 10.58 0.75 13.21
CA GLY A 108 10.32 2.20 13.17
C GLY A 108 9.04 2.52 12.42
N GLU A 109 8.71 3.81 12.34
CA GLU A 109 7.60 4.31 11.52
C GLU A 109 8.14 5.07 10.31
N GLY A 110 7.47 4.90 9.18
CA GLY A 110 7.85 5.55 7.93
C GLY A 110 6.68 5.71 6.98
N VAL A 111 6.95 6.38 5.86
CA VAL A 111 5.98 6.59 4.79
C VAL A 111 6.61 6.13 3.48
N LEU A 112 5.90 5.25 2.78
CA LEU A 112 6.18 4.93 1.39
C LEU A 112 5.36 5.89 0.53
N HIS A 113 6.02 6.74 -0.26
CA HIS A 113 5.38 7.72 -1.12
C HIS A 113 5.93 7.59 -2.53
N LEU A 114 5.06 7.20 -3.45
CA LEU A 114 5.35 7.10 -4.87
C LEU A 114 4.59 8.17 -5.64
N LYS A 115 5.26 8.73 -6.65
CA LYS A 115 4.75 9.79 -7.53
C LYS A 115 4.79 9.33 -8.97
N HIS A 116 3.69 9.54 -9.69
CA HIS A 116 3.59 9.31 -11.12
C HIS A 116 3.69 10.65 -11.84
N ALA A 117 4.82 10.89 -12.51
CA ALA A 117 5.08 12.15 -13.18
C ALA A 117 6.06 11.96 -14.35
N ARG A 118 6.12 12.94 -15.25
CA ARG A 118 7.28 13.10 -16.11
C ARG A 118 8.40 13.78 -15.35
N ALA A 119 9.65 13.47 -15.71
CA ALA A 119 10.83 14.02 -15.04
C ALA A 119 10.91 15.57 -15.04
N TRP A 120 10.27 16.24 -16.00
CA TRP A 120 10.23 17.71 -16.11
C TRP A 120 8.97 18.35 -15.51
N GLU A 121 8.02 17.56 -15.02
CA GLU A 121 6.80 18.07 -14.40
C GLU A 121 7.02 18.35 -12.91
N LYS A 122 6.44 19.45 -12.42
CA LYS A 122 6.55 19.83 -11.00
C LYS A 122 5.54 19.11 -10.11
N GLN A 123 4.40 18.71 -10.68
CA GLN A 123 3.29 18.11 -9.97
C GLN A 123 3.04 16.73 -10.56
N PRO A 124 2.90 15.69 -9.73
CA PRO A 124 2.52 14.37 -10.21
C PRO A 124 1.07 14.36 -10.66
N VAL A 125 0.78 13.50 -11.63
CA VAL A 125 -0.60 13.23 -12.08
C VAL A 125 -1.30 12.21 -11.19
N ASP A 126 -0.53 11.41 -10.45
CA ASP A 126 -1.03 10.44 -9.48
C ASP A 126 0.01 10.18 -8.38
N GLU A 127 -0.45 9.77 -7.21
CA GLU A 127 0.39 9.47 -6.06
C GLU A 127 -0.15 8.26 -5.29
N TRP A 128 0.76 7.43 -4.78
CA TRP A 128 0.42 6.35 -3.87
C TRP A 128 1.19 6.53 -2.57
N VAL A 129 0.46 6.57 -1.45
CA VAL A 129 1.00 6.85 -0.12
C VAL A 129 0.58 5.78 0.86
N CYS A 130 1.52 5.27 1.64
CA CYS A 130 1.27 4.27 2.67
C CYS A 130 2.09 4.56 3.92
N ARG A 131 1.39 4.76 5.04
CA ARG A 131 2.04 4.87 6.36
C ARG A 131 2.30 3.46 6.87
N VAL A 132 3.53 3.20 7.29
CA VAL A 132 3.94 1.89 7.75
C VAL A 132 4.59 1.99 9.12
N ARG A 133 4.27 1.03 9.98
CA ARG A 133 4.96 0.78 11.23
C ARG A 133 5.59 -0.61 11.17
N ILE A 134 6.88 -0.68 11.42
CA ILE A 134 7.66 -1.92 11.45
C ILE A 134 8.01 -2.24 12.91
N SER A 135 7.63 -3.44 13.36
CA SER A 135 7.97 -3.99 14.67
C SER A 135 9.15 -4.97 14.63
#